data_AF-A0A9D9GEQ5-F1
#
_entry.id   AF-A0A9D9GEQ5-F1
#
_cell.length_a   1.000
_cell.length_b   1.000
_cell.length_c   1.000
_cell.angle_alpha   90.00
_cell.angle_beta   90.00
_cell.angle_gamma   90.00
#
_symmetry.space_group_name_H-M   'P 1'
#
loop_
_entity.id
_entity.type
_entity.pdbx_description
1 polymer ?
#
loop_
_entity_poly.entity_id
_entity_poly.type
_entity_poly.pdbx_seq_one_letter_code
_entity_poly.pdbx_strand_id
1 'polypeptide(L)'
;MKRLILLFFIVWSTLLLMAGPANPHPHIVFQPDGDSITLIFKGDEYAHWRETKNGLIVMRDTDGFWKYAMVKKGTMVPSAIIARENDNPNACNPSFNQQDVRALIHKNRKKNRARMNGRTKAYDVKVRAAKVPVRKEWVDHKVEACGVKDPIVNLDWMQTALAREKGRGKAFQVELRKSKETGEKVFVFSKKDADGNYVQFDVYNCAGEKIYYYEFINAIIPKRVLSKYKSKRRIYMYNT
;
A
#
# COMPACT_ATOMS: atom_id res chain seq x y z
N MET A 1 36.46 -26.96 1.42
CA MET A 1 36.80 -25.53 1.19
C MET A 1 35.74 -24.77 0.37
N LYS A 2 35.27 -25.26 -0.80
CA LYS A 2 34.23 -24.59 -1.62
C LYS A 2 32.91 -24.26 -0.89
N ARG A 3 32.46 -25.13 0.03
CA ARG A 3 31.23 -24.91 0.81
C ARG A 3 31.36 -23.81 1.89
N LEU A 4 32.56 -23.61 2.44
CA LEU A 4 32.82 -22.54 3.41
C LEU A 4 32.90 -21.17 2.74
N ILE A 5 33.45 -21.10 1.52
CA ILE A 5 33.47 -19.86 0.72
C ILE A 5 32.04 -19.42 0.38
N LEU A 6 31.18 -20.37 0.01
CA LEU A 6 29.77 -20.07 -0.32
C LEU A 6 28.99 -19.52 0.88
N LEU A 7 29.22 -20.09 2.07
CA LEU A 7 28.60 -19.61 3.32
C LEU A 7 29.10 -18.21 3.71
N PHE A 8 30.39 -17.92 3.49
CA PHE A 8 30.95 -16.60 3.74
C PHE A 8 30.33 -15.53 2.82
N PHE A 9 30.13 -15.84 1.53
CA PHE A 9 29.45 -14.95 0.59
C PHE A 9 27.97 -14.70 0.95
N ILE A 10 27.25 -15.73 1.42
CA ILE A 10 25.86 -15.58 1.85
C ILE A 10 25.77 -14.69 3.09
N VAL A 11 26.64 -14.87 4.09
CA VAL A 11 26.66 -14.01 5.28
C VAL A 11 27.01 -12.56 4.93
N TRP A 12 27.99 -12.35 4.03
CA TRP A 12 28.42 -11.01 3.60
C TRP A 12 27.34 -10.25 2.83
N SER A 13 26.56 -10.93 1.98
CA SER A 13 25.49 -10.30 1.19
C SER A 13 24.30 -9.82 2.03
N THR A 14 24.02 -10.45 3.17
CA THR A 14 22.90 -10.03 4.04
C THR A 14 23.16 -8.72 4.79
N LEU A 15 24.42 -8.30 4.93
CA LEU A 15 24.80 -7.05 5.60
C LEU A 15 24.53 -5.79 4.75
N LEU A 16 24.27 -5.95 3.45
CA LEU A 16 23.99 -4.85 2.52
C LEU A 16 22.50 -4.51 2.38
N LEU A 17 21.60 -5.29 3.00
CA LEU A 17 20.16 -5.04 2.98
C LEU A 17 19.78 -4.02 4.07
N MET A 18 20.25 -2.78 3.93
CA MET A 18 19.75 -1.67 4.74
C MET A 18 18.42 -1.19 4.16
N ALA A 19 17.39 -1.08 5.01
CA ALA A 19 16.14 -0.45 4.64
C ALA A 19 16.41 1.02 4.25
N GLY A 20 16.29 1.32 2.96
CA GLY A 20 16.57 2.65 2.43
C GLY A 20 15.40 3.61 2.67
N PRO A 21 15.67 4.91 2.86
CA PRO A 21 14.62 5.92 2.90
C PRO A 21 13.81 5.91 1.60
N ALA A 22 12.56 6.39 1.66
CA ALA A 22 11.73 6.61 0.48
C ALA A 22 12.48 7.47 -0.55
N ASN A 23 12.36 7.11 -1.84
CA ASN A 23 12.98 7.84 -2.93
C ASN A 23 12.55 9.33 -2.87
N PRO A 24 13.47 10.27 -2.58
CA PRO A 24 13.13 11.67 -2.42
C PRO A 24 12.98 12.40 -3.77
N HIS A 25 12.82 11.66 -4.88
CA HIS A 25 12.64 12.25 -6.19
C HIS A 25 11.35 13.11 -6.21
N PRO A 26 11.38 14.30 -6.81
CA PRO A 26 10.18 15.11 -6.98
C PRO A 26 9.16 14.41 -7.90
N HIS A 27 7.89 14.42 -7.49
CA HIS A 27 6.78 13.83 -8.24
C HIS A 27 5.76 14.92 -8.57
N ILE A 28 5.49 15.12 -9.86
CA ILE A 28 4.42 16.01 -10.31
C ILE A 28 3.10 15.26 -10.17
N VAL A 29 2.14 15.88 -9.47
CA VAL A 29 0.78 15.35 -9.32
C VAL A 29 -0.24 16.37 -9.78
N PHE A 30 -1.29 15.89 -10.45
CA PHE A 30 -2.41 16.73 -10.88
C PHE A 30 -3.49 16.80 -9.80
N GLN A 31 -4.04 18.00 -9.64
CA GLN A 31 -5.15 18.31 -8.77
C GLN A 31 -6.48 18.11 -9.52
N PRO A 32 -7.61 17.99 -8.81
CA PRO A 32 -8.92 17.82 -9.43
C PRO A 32 -9.34 18.95 -10.38
N ASP A 33 -8.80 20.15 -10.20
CA ASP A 33 -9.04 21.32 -11.06
C ASP A 33 -8.09 21.42 -12.27
N GLY A 34 -7.20 20.44 -12.44
CA GLY A 34 -6.27 20.37 -13.57
C GLY A 34 -4.90 21.01 -13.30
N ASP A 35 -4.75 21.78 -12.22
CA ASP A 35 -3.44 22.30 -11.82
C ASP A 35 -2.49 21.20 -11.41
N SER A 36 -1.19 21.48 -11.44
CA SER A 36 -0.17 20.55 -10.96
C SER A 36 0.58 21.10 -9.76
N ILE A 37 1.04 20.20 -8.89
CA ILE A 37 1.93 20.50 -7.78
C ILE A 37 3.05 19.47 -7.72
N THR A 38 4.26 19.90 -7.36
CA THR A 38 5.38 19.00 -7.14
C THR A 38 5.45 18.55 -5.68
N LEU A 39 5.39 17.24 -5.46
CA LEU A 39 5.50 16.61 -4.15
C LEU A 39 6.76 15.79 -4.01
N ILE A 40 7.43 15.90 -2.87
CA ILE A 40 8.56 15.08 -2.47
C ILE A 40 8.05 14.04 -1.47
N PHE A 41 8.29 12.77 -1.79
CA PHE A 41 7.84 11.67 -0.96
C PHE A 41 8.93 11.40 0.07
N LYS A 42 8.55 11.38 1.34
CA LYS A 42 9.47 11.26 2.47
C LYS A 42 9.06 10.11 3.37
N GLY A 43 10.06 9.59 4.07
CA GLY A 43 9.87 8.66 5.16
C GLY A 43 10.44 7.29 4.89
N ASP A 44 9.90 6.32 5.60
CA ASP A 44 10.39 4.96 5.69
C ASP A 44 9.25 3.99 6.07
N GLU A 45 9.61 2.75 6.36
CA GLU A 45 8.75 1.68 6.85
C GLU A 45 8.03 1.98 8.18
N TYR A 46 8.46 3.00 8.94
CA TYR A 46 7.82 3.39 10.20
C TYR A 46 6.93 4.63 10.10
N ALA A 47 7.22 5.55 9.19
CA ALA A 47 6.38 6.69 8.88
C ALA A 47 6.70 7.25 7.50
N HIS A 48 5.67 7.68 6.77
CA HIS A 48 5.81 8.29 5.46
C HIS A 48 4.89 9.51 5.34
N TRP A 49 5.30 10.49 4.56
CA TRP A 49 4.58 11.73 4.32
C TRP A 49 5.00 12.34 2.99
N ARG A 50 4.33 13.43 2.59
CA ARG A 50 4.66 14.18 1.38
C ARG A 50 4.85 15.62 1.72
N GLU A 51 5.82 16.23 1.07
CA GLU A 51 6.14 17.64 1.22
C GLU A 51 6.03 18.34 -0.13
N THR A 52 5.68 19.62 -0.15
CA THR A 52 5.93 20.47 -1.31
C THR A 52 7.44 20.68 -1.51
N LYS A 53 7.87 21.27 -2.63
CA LYS A 53 9.28 21.70 -2.81
C LYS A 53 9.80 22.57 -1.66
N ASN A 54 8.92 23.36 -1.07
CA ASN A 54 9.22 24.25 0.05
C ASN A 54 9.21 23.52 1.42
N GLY A 55 9.13 22.18 1.42
CA GLY A 55 9.19 21.36 2.63
C GLY A 55 7.90 21.35 3.45
N LEU A 56 6.78 21.84 2.92
CA LEU A 56 5.50 21.91 3.64
C LEU A 56 4.73 20.61 3.49
N ILE A 57 4.31 20.01 4.61
CA ILE A 57 3.67 18.71 4.62
C ILE A 57 2.23 18.82 4.11
N VAL A 58 1.88 17.94 3.18
CA VAL A 58 0.56 17.88 2.56
C VAL A 58 -0.10 16.51 2.73
N MET A 59 -1.42 16.52 2.69
CA MET A 59 -2.24 15.31 2.68
C MET A 59 -3.37 15.47 1.68
N ARG A 60 -3.74 14.36 1.03
CA ARG A 60 -4.90 14.34 0.15
C ARG A 60 -6.18 14.31 0.97
N ASP A 61 -7.09 15.22 0.69
CA ASP A 61 -8.41 15.25 1.32
C ASP A 61 -9.41 14.40 0.52
N THR A 62 -10.60 14.19 1.08
CA THR A 62 -11.70 13.40 0.52
C THR A 62 -12.26 13.96 -0.78
N ASP A 63 -12.06 15.24 -1.06
CA ASP A 63 -12.37 15.91 -2.33
C ASP A 63 -11.31 15.70 -3.42
N GLY A 64 -10.22 14.98 -3.10
CA GLY A 64 -9.14 14.67 -4.03
C GLY A 64 -8.05 15.73 -4.13
N PHE A 65 -8.22 16.89 -3.50
CA PHE A 65 -7.21 17.95 -3.48
C PHE A 65 -6.07 17.62 -2.53
N TRP A 66 -4.86 18.07 -2.89
CA TRP A 66 -3.72 18.06 -1.99
C TRP A 66 -3.77 19.32 -1.15
N LYS A 67 -4.01 19.16 0.15
CA LYS A 67 -4.13 20.27 1.10
C LYS A 67 -3.01 20.22 2.09
N TYR A 68 -2.65 21.37 2.65
CA TYR A 68 -1.64 21.38 3.69
C TYR A 68 -2.13 20.62 4.93
N ALA A 69 -1.25 19.80 5.51
CA ALA A 69 -1.57 19.04 6.70
C ALA A 69 -1.53 19.94 7.95
N MET A 70 -2.46 19.73 8.87
CA MET A 70 -2.48 20.39 10.18
C MET A 70 -2.75 19.37 11.29
N VAL A 71 -2.48 19.74 12.53
CA VAL A 71 -2.83 18.91 13.69
C VAL A 71 -4.14 19.40 14.30
N LYS A 72 -5.11 18.49 14.44
CA LYS A 72 -6.36 18.74 15.16
C LYS A 72 -6.60 17.61 16.15
N LYS A 73 -6.75 17.94 17.44
CA LYS A 73 -6.94 16.97 18.53
C LYS A 73 -5.91 15.83 18.49
N GLY A 74 -4.63 16.16 18.26
CA GLY A 74 -3.52 15.20 18.21
C GLY A 74 -3.50 14.28 16.99
N THR A 75 -4.33 14.55 15.97
CA THR A 75 -4.38 13.78 14.72
C THR A 75 -4.03 14.69 13.55
N MET A 76 -3.34 14.14 12.55
CA MET A 76 -3.06 14.83 11.30
C MET A 76 -4.31 14.85 10.42
N VAL A 77 -4.75 16.04 10.01
CA VAL A 77 -5.94 16.27 9.18
C VAL A 77 -5.61 17.24 8.04
N PRO A 78 -6.33 17.23 6.91
CA PRO A 78 -6.13 18.24 5.88
C PRO A 78 -6.68 19.58 6.38
N SER A 79 -5.97 20.66 6.11
CA SER A 79 -6.47 22.02 6.32
C SER A 79 -7.46 22.41 5.22
N ALA A 80 -8.05 23.61 5.33
CA ALA A 80 -8.88 24.16 4.26
C ALA A 80 -8.06 24.69 3.06
N ILE A 81 -6.73 24.74 3.16
CA ILE A 81 -5.86 25.39 2.18
C ILE A 81 -5.34 24.35 1.20
N ILE A 82 -5.75 24.48 -0.06
CA ILE A 82 -5.18 23.73 -1.19
C ILE A 82 -3.73 24.15 -1.36
N ALA A 83 -2.82 23.18 -1.44
CA ALA A 83 -1.43 23.47 -1.70
C ALA A 83 -1.24 23.72 -3.20
N ARG A 84 -0.71 24.88 -3.60
CA ARG A 84 -0.28 25.13 -4.98
C ARG A 84 1.24 25.16 -5.10
N GLU A 85 1.71 25.14 -6.34
CA GLU A 85 3.12 25.35 -6.64
C GLU A 85 3.53 26.77 -6.18
N ASN A 86 4.64 26.89 -5.46
CA ASN A 86 5.17 28.13 -4.89
C ASN A 86 4.31 28.85 -3.82
N ASP A 87 3.28 28.20 -3.29
CA ASP A 87 2.46 28.81 -2.24
C ASP A 87 3.22 28.98 -0.90
N ASN A 88 2.88 30.07 -0.21
CA ASN A 88 3.25 30.33 1.18
C ASN A 88 2.00 30.39 2.08
N PRO A 89 1.53 29.25 2.62
CA PRO A 89 0.31 29.19 3.42
C PRO A 89 0.38 30.00 4.72
N ASN A 90 1.58 30.30 5.23
CA ASN A 90 1.76 31.17 6.40
C ASN A 90 1.28 32.61 6.12
N ALA A 91 1.28 33.04 4.85
CA ALA A 91 0.73 34.33 4.46
C ALA A 91 -0.81 34.37 4.50
N CYS A 92 -1.47 33.22 4.30
CA CYS A 92 -2.92 33.12 4.20
C CYS A 92 -3.60 32.60 5.49
N ASN A 93 -2.87 31.94 6.40
CA ASN A 93 -3.44 31.47 7.68
C ASN A 93 -2.37 31.29 8.79
N PRO A 94 -2.35 32.16 9.82
CA PRO A 94 -1.36 32.11 10.89
C PRO A 94 -1.55 30.94 11.88
N SER A 95 -2.66 30.19 11.82
CA SER A 95 -2.86 28.97 12.64
C SER A 95 -2.18 27.73 12.04
N PHE A 96 -1.47 27.88 10.92
CA PHE A 96 -0.80 26.81 10.23
C PHE A 96 0.61 26.54 10.79
N ASN A 97 0.71 25.63 11.77
CA ASN A 97 1.98 25.24 12.37
C ASN A 97 2.51 23.89 11.84
N GLN A 98 3.48 23.93 10.92
CA GLN A 98 4.14 22.74 10.38
C GLN A 98 5.05 22.02 11.40
N GLN A 99 5.44 22.67 12.48
CA GLN A 99 6.24 22.03 13.53
C GLN A 99 5.43 20.96 14.28
N ASP A 100 4.17 21.25 14.59
CA ASP A 100 3.28 20.28 15.26
C ASP A 100 3.04 19.04 14.40
N VAL A 101 2.90 19.25 13.09
CA VAL A 101 2.72 18.17 12.12
C VAL A 101 3.96 17.27 12.10
N ARG A 102 5.17 17.85 12.02
CA ARG A 102 6.44 17.11 12.08
C ARG A 102 6.61 16.37 13.40
N ALA A 103 6.35 17.03 14.52
CA ALA A 103 6.43 16.42 15.85
C ALA A 103 5.50 15.21 15.96
N LEU A 104 4.28 15.30 15.41
CA LEU A 104 3.33 14.20 15.37
C LEU A 104 3.82 13.04 14.48
N ILE A 105 4.42 13.32 13.31
CA ILE A 105 5.04 12.29 12.46
C ILE A 105 6.14 11.57 13.23
N HIS A 106 7.06 12.29 13.87
CA HIS A 106 8.16 11.68 14.63
C HIS A 106 7.65 10.83 15.80
N LYS A 107 6.63 11.31 16.53
CA LYS A 107 5.96 10.56 17.60
C LYS A 107 5.36 9.27 17.08
N ASN A 108 4.62 9.34 15.97
CA ASN A 108 3.98 8.18 15.34
C ASN A 108 5.02 7.19 14.79
N ARG A 109 6.10 7.68 14.20
CA ARG A 109 7.24 6.89 13.73
C ARG A 109 7.84 6.06 14.87
N LYS A 110 8.16 6.70 16.01
CA LYS A 110 8.71 6.01 17.20
C LYS A 110 7.76 4.93 17.71
N LYS A 111 6.46 5.25 17.79
CA LYS A 111 5.40 4.30 18.19
C LYS A 111 5.28 3.12 17.22
N ASN A 112 5.28 3.38 15.91
CA ASN A 112 5.21 2.35 14.88
C ASN A 112 6.42 1.44 14.90
N ARG A 113 7.63 1.99 15.08
CA ARG A 113 8.87 1.22 15.22
C ARG A 113 8.83 0.29 16.43
N ALA A 114 8.43 0.79 17.60
CA ALA A 114 8.27 -0.03 18.79
C ALA A 114 7.25 -1.16 18.58
N ARG A 115 6.11 -0.85 17.94
CA ARG A 115 5.06 -1.83 17.61
C ARG A 115 5.56 -2.90 16.64
N MET A 116 6.26 -2.51 15.58
CA MET A 116 6.82 -3.46 14.60
C MET A 116 7.86 -4.36 15.27
N ASN A 117 8.78 -3.82 16.06
CA ASN A 117 9.77 -4.63 16.78
C ASN A 117 9.12 -5.63 17.74
N GLY A 118 8.04 -5.23 18.44
CA GLY A 118 7.26 -6.14 19.29
C GLY A 118 6.56 -7.25 18.49
N ARG A 119 6.00 -6.92 17.32
CA ARG A 119 5.38 -7.89 16.41
C ARG A 119 6.39 -8.87 15.83
N THR A 120 7.57 -8.42 15.41
CA THR A 120 8.63 -9.30 14.91
C THR A 120 9.03 -10.32 15.98
N LYS A 121 9.23 -9.88 17.23
CA LYS A 121 9.52 -10.79 18.35
C LYS A 121 8.39 -11.81 18.59
N ALA A 122 7.13 -11.37 18.57
CA ALA A 122 5.99 -12.27 18.74
C ALA A 122 5.81 -13.25 17.57
N TYR A 123 6.10 -12.79 16.34
CA TYR A 123 6.06 -13.61 15.14
C TYR A 123 7.15 -14.68 15.17
N ASP A 124 8.39 -14.34 15.51
CA ASP A 124 9.49 -15.30 15.63
C ASP A 124 9.19 -16.41 16.64
N VAL A 125 8.57 -16.04 17.76
CA VAL A 125 8.11 -17.02 18.77
C VAL A 125 7.01 -17.92 18.21
N LYS A 126 6.02 -17.37 17.50
CA LYS A 126 4.93 -18.16 16.88
C LYS A 126 5.41 -19.06 15.74
N VAL A 127 6.34 -18.59 14.90
CA VAL A 127 6.90 -19.39 13.80
C VAL A 127 7.73 -20.55 14.32
N ARG A 128 8.53 -20.36 15.37
CA ARG A 128 9.25 -21.45 16.02
C ARG A 128 8.31 -22.48 16.65
N ALA A 129 7.13 -22.06 17.12
CA ALA A 129 6.13 -22.95 17.71
C ALA A 129 5.19 -23.63 16.69
N ALA A 130 5.04 -23.07 15.49
CA ALA A 130 4.11 -23.57 14.49
C ALA A 130 4.82 -24.38 13.38
N LYS A 131 4.57 -25.69 13.31
CA LYS A 131 4.77 -26.44 12.05
C LYS A 131 3.88 -25.78 10.99
N VAL A 132 4.46 -25.17 9.96
CA VAL A 132 3.70 -24.55 8.86
C VAL A 132 2.83 -25.63 8.21
N PRO A 133 1.49 -25.57 8.33
CA PRO A 133 0.67 -26.51 7.61
C PRO A 133 0.74 -26.15 6.13
N VAL A 134 1.15 -27.11 5.30
CA VAL A 134 1.00 -27.04 3.84
C VAL A 134 -0.50 -26.89 3.57
N ARG A 135 -0.94 -25.66 3.30
CA ARG A 135 -2.35 -25.37 3.03
C ARG A 135 -2.61 -25.54 1.54
N LYS A 136 -3.58 -26.41 1.23
CA LYS A 136 -4.01 -26.77 -0.12
C LYS A 136 -4.20 -25.54 -1.01
N GLU A 137 -3.59 -25.63 -2.19
CA GLU A 137 -3.92 -24.81 -3.36
C GLU A 137 -5.40 -25.06 -3.71
N TRP A 138 -6.24 -24.03 -3.66
CA TRP A 138 -7.63 -24.13 -4.11
C TRP A 138 -7.74 -23.48 -5.48
N VAL A 139 -7.54 -24.32 -6.49
CA VAL A 139 -7.67 -24.02 -7.91
C VAL A 139 -9.07 -24.46 -8.34
N ASP A 140 -10.09 -23.66 -8.03
CA ASP A 140 -11.38 -23.78 -8.73
C ASP A 140 -11.44 -22.71 -9.82
N HIS A 141 -10.64 -22.95 -10.87
CA HIS A 141 -10.51 -22.09 -12.05
C HIS A 141 -11.77 -22.07 -12.95
N LYS A 142 -12.86 -22.77 -12.58
CA LYS A 142 -14.13 -22.77 -13.32
C LYS A 142 -14.94 -21.51 -13.04
N VAL A 143 -14.37 -20.34 -13.32
CA VAL A 143 -15.02 -19.03 -13.21
C VAL A 143 -15.22 -18.44 -14.59
N GLU A 144 -16.42 -17.93 -14.88
CA GLU A 144 -16.68 -17.15 -16.09
C GLU A 144 -16.76 -15.66 -15.72
N ALA A 145 -15.93 -14.83 -16.32
CA ALA A 145 -15.89 -13.39 -16.09
C ALA A 145 -15.32 -12.67 -17.31
N CYS A 146 -15.65 -11.39 -17.48
CA CYS A 146 -15.03 -10.57 -18.53
C CYS A 146 -15.17 -11.13 -19.95
N GLY A 147 -16.29 -11.79 -20.25
CA GLY A 147 -16.54 -12.41 -21.56
C GLY A 147 -15.76 -13.69 -21.84
N VAL A 148 -14.93 -14.16 -20.90
CA VAL A 148 -14.11 -15.37 -21.08
C VAL A 148 -14.39 -16.43 -20.01
N LYS A 149 -14.23 -17.69 -20.40
CA LYS A 149 -14.11 -18.80 -19.46
C LYS A 149 -12.73 -18.73 -18.81
N ASP A 150 -12.64 -19.00 -17.52
CA ASP A 150 -11.40 -19.00 -16.75
C ASP A 150 -10.46 -17.80 -17.05
N PRO A 151 -10.78 -16.59 -16.54
CA PRO A 151 -9.99 -15.39 -16.78
C PRO A 151 -8.55 -15.47 -16.29
N ILE A 152 -8.19 -16.43 -15.44
CA ILE A 152 -6.81 -16.63 -15.00
C ILE A 152 -5.96 -17.14 -16.15
N VAL A 153 -6.53 -18.04 -16.96
CA VAL A 153 -5.87 -18.65 -18.11
C VAL A 153 -6.08 -17.80 -19.36
N ASN A 154 -7.24 -17.16 -19.51
CA ASN A 154 -7.65 -16.56 -20.78
C ASN A 154 -7.59 -15.02 -20.83
N LEU A 155 -6.97 -14.36 -19.84
CA LEU A 155 -6.64 -12.93 -19.91
C LEU A 155 -5.14 -12.70 -19.77
N ASP A 156 -4.50 -12.14 -20.79
CA ASP A 156 -3.05 -11.92 -20.81
C ASP A 156 -2.57 -11.00 -19.67
N TRP A 157 -3.33 -9.95 -19.39
CA TRP A 157 -3.03 -9.03 -18.29
C TRP A 157 -3.12 -9.73 -16.93
N MET A 158 -4.01 -10.72 -16.80
CA MET A 158 -4.19 -11.50 -15.58
C MET A 158 -3.00 -12.42 -15.38
N GLN A 159 -2.60 -13.17 -16.41
CA GLN A 159 -1.39 -13.99 -16.37
C GLN A 159 -0.15 -13.17 -15.99
N THR A 160 -0.01 -11.98 -16.59
CA THR A 160 1.09 -11.04 -16.31
C THR A 160 1.05 -10.53 -14.86
N ALA A 161 -0.13 -10.17 -14.35
CA ALA A 161 -0.31 -9.75 -12.96
C ALA A 161 0.05 -10.86 -11.98
N LEU A 162 -0.37 -12.11 -12.26
CA LEU A 162 -0.08 -13.27 -11.44
C LEU A 162 1.42 -13.62 -11.44
N ALA A 163 2.08 -13.58 -12.60
CA ALA A 163 3.52 -13.85 -12.71
C ALA A 163 4.34 -12.84 -11.88
N ARG A 164 3.96 -11.55 -11.94
CA ARG A 164 4.59 -10.48 -11.15
C ARG A 164 4.43 -10.69 -9.64
N GLU A 165 3.27 -11.13 -9.18
CA GLU A 165 3.07 -11.41 -7.75
C GLU A 165 3.81 -12.68 -7.30
N LYS A 166 3.87 -13.72 -8.15
CA LYS A 166 4.69 -14.93 -7.90
C LYS A 166 6.17 -14.59 -7.73
N GLY A 167 6.73 -13.72 -8.57
CA GLY A 167 8.13 -13.29 -8.47
C GLY A 167 8.50 -12.57 -7.17
N ARG A 168 7.51 -12.14 -6.37
CA ARG A 168 7.72 -11.43 -5.09
C ARG A 168 7.79 -12.35 -3.87
N GLY A 169 7.74 -13.67 -4.04
CA GLY A 169 8.07 -14.63 -2.98
C GLY A 169 7.10 -14.68 -1.78
N LYS A 170 5.89 -14.10 -1.89
CA LYS A 170 4.95 -13.97 -0.77
C LYS A 170 3.56 -14.39 -1.21
N ALA A 171 2.82 -15.09 -0.34
CA ALA A 171 1.44 -15.50 -0.60
C ALA A 171 0.53 -14.28 -0.86
N PHE A 172 -0.39 -14.44 -1.81
CA PHE A 172 -1.37 -13.41 -2.17
C PHE A 172 -2.72 -14.07 -2.49
N GLN A 173 -3.77 -13.27 -2.52
CA GLN A 173 -5.14 -13.73 -2.75
C GLN A 173 -5.75 -12.94 -3.90
N VAL A 174 -6.46 -13.63 -4.78
CA VAL A 174 -7.26 -13.01 -5.84
C VAL A 174 -8.73 -13.34 -5.58
N GLU A 175 -9.60 -12.34 -5.52
CA GLU A 175 -11.03 -12.53 -5.37
C GLU A 175 -11.80 -11.98 -6.57
N LEU A 176 -12.75 -12.76 -7.08
CA LEU A 176 -13.73 -12.27 -8.05
C LEU A 176 -14.93 -11.71 -7.31
N ARG A 177 -15.23 -10.43 -7.54
CA ARG A 177 -16.37 -9.74 -6.91
C ARG A 177 -17.27 -9.07 -7.94
N LYS A 178 -18.52 -8.82 -7.54
CA LYS A 178 -19.51 -8.11 -8.36
C LYS A 178 -19.83 -6.76 -7.72
N SER A 179 -19.75 -5.67 -8.47
CA SER A 179 -20.19 -4.33 -8.05
C SER A 179 -21.66 -4.38 -7.64
N LYS A 180 -21.99 -3.77 -6.50
CA LYS A 180 -23.40 -3.64 -6.06
C LYS A 180 -24.17 -2.62 -6.90
N GLU A 181 -23.46 -1.67 -7.49
CA GLU A 181 -24.01 -0.52 -8.20
C GLU A 181 -24.16 -0.82 -9.69
N THR A 182 -23.06 -1.19 -10.35
CA THR A 182 -23.02 -1.43 -11.80
C THR A 182 -23.26 -2.89 -12.18
N GLY A 183 -23.15 -3.81 -11.22
CA GLY A 183 -23.19 -5.24 -11.50
C GLY A 183 -21.95 -5.78 -12.23
N GLU A 184 -20.96 -4.95 -12.51
CA GLU A 184 -19.73 -5.35 -13.18
C GLU A 184 -18.88 -6.27 -12.30
N LYS A 185 -18.11 -7.15 -12.95
CA LYS A 185 -17.18 -8.04 -12.26
C LYS A 185 -15.81 -7.38 -12.15
N VAL A 186 -15.21 -7.49 -10.97
CA VAL A 186 -13.87 -6.96 -10.68
C VAL A 186 -13.02 -8.02 -10.01
N PHE A 187 -11.71 -7.91 -10.19
CA PHE A 187 -10.73 -8.76 -9.53
C PHE A 187 -10.03 -7.99 -8.42
N VAL A 188 -10.00 -8.56 -7.22
CA VAL A 188 -9.36 -7.97 -6.06
C VAL A 188 -8.10 -8.77 -5.74
N PHE A 189 -6.95 -8.16 -5.95
CA PHE A 189 -5.65 -8.69 -5.55
C PHE A 189 -5.34 -8.17 -4.17
N SER A 190 -5.06 -9.06 -3.22
CA SER A 190 -4.78 -8.64 -1.87
C SER A 190 -3.74 -9.49 -1.18
N LYS A 191 -3.06 -8.86 -0.22
CA LYS A 191 -2.04 -9.49 0.60
C LYS A 191 -2.23 -9.06 2.02
N LYS A 192 -2.07 -10.01 2.94
CA LYS A 192 -2.17 -9.75 4.37
C LYS A 192 -0.88 -10.07 5.08
N ASP A 193 -0.55 -9.30 6.12
CA ASP A 193 0.50 -9.66 7.06
C ASP A 193 0.05 -10.82 7.98
N ALA A 194 0.95 -11.31 8.83
CA ALA A 194 0.67 -12.39 9.78
C ALA A 194 -0.42 -12.03 10.81
N ASP A 195 -0.67 -10.74 11.02
CA ASP A 195 -1.71 -10.21 11.89
C ASP A 195 -3.06 -10.01 11.15
N GLY A 196 -3.13 -10.37 9.86
CA GLY A 196 -4.33 -10.26 9.03
C GLY A 196 -4.61 -8.88 8.45
N ASN A 197 -3.70 -7.91 8.60
CA ASN A 197 -3.83 -6.56 8.03
C ASN A 197 -3.45 -6.57 6.56
N TYR A 198 -4.18 -5.81 5.74
CA TYR A 198 -3.85 -5.65 4.33
C TYR A 198 -2.54 -4.86 4.16
N VAL A 199 -1.59 -5.44 3.44
CA VAL A 199 -0.32 -4.82 3.02
C VAL A 199 -0.28 -4.54 1.52
N GLN A 200 -1.23 -5.07 0.76
CA GLN A 200 -1.50 -4.74 -0.64
C GLN A 200 -2.98 -5.00 -0.89
N PHE A 201 -3.64 -4.13 -1.65
CA PHE A 201 -5.04 -4.28 -2.03
C PHE A 201 -5.32 -3.50 -3.31
N ASP A 202 -5.40 -4.20 -4.42
CA ASP A 202 -5.62 -3.65 -5.76
C ASP A 202 -6.92 -4.20 -6.34
N VAL A 203 -7.70 -3.37 -7.03
CA VAL A 203 -8.93 -3.75 -7.72
C VAL A 203 -8.77 -3.45 -9.20
N TYR A 204 -9.02 -4.46 -10.03
CA TYR A 204 -8.92 -4.40 -11.48
C TYR A 204 -10.30 -4.62 -12.12
N ASN A 205 -10.60 -3.86 -13.18
CA ASN A 205 -11.73 -4.15 -14.05
C ASN A 205 -11.36 -5.26 -15.06
N CYS A 206 -12.29 -5.58 -15.96
CA CYS A 206 -12.08 -6.63 -16.98
C CYS A 206 -11.02 -6.30 -18.03
N ALA A 207 -10.77 -5.00 -18.28
CA ALA A 207 -9.72 -4.54 -19.19
C ALA A 207 -8.31 -4.61 -18.56
N GLY A 208 -8.21 -4.97 -17.27
CA GLY A 208 -6.95 -4.98 -16.53
C GLY A 208 -6.54 -3.60 -16.01
N GLU A 209 -7.42 -2.61 -16.10
CA GLU A 209 -7.20 -1.28 -15.55
C GLU A 209 -7.38 -1.31 -14.04
N LYS A 210 -6.45 -0.68 -13.32
CA LYS A 210 -6.56 -0.50 -11.86
C LYS A 210 -7.57 0.59 -11.57
N ILE A 211 -8.74 0.20 -11.09
CA ILE A 211 -9.79 1.13 -10.66
C ILE A 211 -9.68 1.50 -9.18
N TYR A 212 -8.91 0.72 -8.41
CA TYR A 212 -8.52 1.06 -7.05
C TYR A 212 -7.18 0.42 -6.72
N TYR A 213 -6.37 1.11 -5.92
CA TYR A 213 -5.18 0.53 -5.35
C TYR A 213 -4.91 1.15 -3.98
N TYR A 214 -4.55 0.30 -3.03
CA TYR A 214 -4.20 0.70 -1.68
C TYR A 214 -2.71 1.00 -1.64
N GLU A 215 -2.36 2.26 -1.88
CA GLU A 215 -1.12 2.80 -1.37
C GLU A 215 -1.26 3.01 0.13
N PHE A 216 -0.21 2.67 0.89
CA PHE A 216 -0.12 2.81 2.35
C PHE A 216 -0.43 4.21 2.89
N ILE A 217 -0.73 5.18 2.02
CA ILE A 217 -0.69 6.60 2.27
C ILE A 217 -2.05 7.31 2.07
N ASN A 218 -3.16 6.63 1.73
CA ASN A 218 -4.47 7.29 1.60
C ASN A 218 -5.67 6.46 2.10
N ALA A 219 -6.53 7.14 2.85
CA ALA A 219 -7.52 6.61 3.77
C ALA A 219 -8.83 6.14 3.10
N ILE A 220 -8.80 4.98 2.44
CA ILE A 220 -9.99 4.12 2.40
C ILE A 220 -9.57 2.74 2.86
N ILE A 221 -10.00 2.37 4.07
CA ILE A 221 -9.75 1.05 4.63
C ILE A 221 -10.28 0.02 3.64
N PRO A 222 -9.51 -1.02 3.25
CA PRO A 222 -9.96 -2.04 2.29
C PRO A 222 -11.36 -2.61 2.60
N LYS A 223 -11.75 -2.68 3.88
CA LYS A 223 -13.11 -3.02 4.30
C LYS A 223 -14.22 -2.14 3.69
N ARG A 224 -14.01 -0.82 3.60
CA ARG A 224 -14.97 0.15 3.01
C ARG A 224 -14.99 0.08 1.49
N VAL A 225 -13.89 -0.31 0.85
CA VAL A 225 -13.91 -0.63 -0.59
C VAL A 225 -14.70 -1.91 -0.83
N LEU A 226 -14.40 -2.95 -0.05
CA LEU A 226 -15.07 -4.25 -0.15
C LEU A 226 -16.58 -4.18 0.11
N SER A 227 -17.07 -3.22 0.89
CA SER A 227 -18.51 -3.05 1.13
C SER A 227 -19.28 -2.65 -0.13
N LYS A 228 -18.62 -2.08 -1.15
CA LYS A 228 -19.21 -1.75 -2.45
C LYS A 228 -19.42 -2.99 -3.34
N TYR A 229 -18.79 -4.12 -3.02
CA TYR A 229 -18.81 -5.32 -3.86
C TYR A 229 -19.40 -6.52 -3.13
N LYS A 230 -20.26 -7.29 -3.80
CA LYS A 230 -20.68 -8.62 -3.32
C LYS A 230 -19.57 -9.63 -3.58
N SER A 231 -19.15 -10.34 -2.54
CA SER A 231 -18.17 -11.44 -2.67
C SER A 231 -18.85 -12.63 -3.36
N LYS A 232 -18.21 -13.18 -4.39
CA LYS A 232 -18.73 -14.35 -5.11
C LYS A 232 -17.81 -15.56 -5.00
N ARG A 233 -16.51 -15.40 -5.27
CA ARG A 233 -15.53 -16.49 -5.19
C ARG A 233 -14.14 -15.98 -4.81
N ARG A 234 -13.39 -16.80 -4.09
CA ARG A 234 -12.01 -16.51 -3.65
C ARG A 234 -11.07 -17.54 -4.24
N ILE A 235 -9.95 -17.07 -4.77
CA ILE A 235 -8.89 -17.89 -5.34
C ILE A 235 -7.64 -17.59 -4.51
N TYR A 236 -7.08 -18.63 -3.91
CA TYR A 236 -5.90 -18.53 -3.05
C TYR A 236 -4.70 -19.00 -3.84
N MET A 237 -3.70 -18.15 -4.00
CA MET A 237 -2.47 -18.47 -4.72
C MET A 237 -1.29 -18.42 -3.76
N TYR A 238 -0.67 -19.57 -3.57
CA TYR A 238 0.53 -19.72 -2.78
C TYR A 238 1.73 -19.84 -3.71
N ASN A 239 2.85 -19.25 -3.30
CA ASN A 239 4.13 -19.60 -3.92
C ASN A 239 4.63 -20.87 -3.22
N THR A 240 4.86 -21.93 -3.98
CA THR A 240 5.53 -23.15 -3.52
C THR A 240 7.04 -22.98 -3.59
#